data_AF-A0A392RBP9-F1
#
_entry.id   AF-A0A392RBP9-F1
#
_cell.length_a   1.000
_cell.length_b   1.000
_cell.length_c   1.000
_cell.angle_alpha   90.00
_cell.angle_beta   90.00
_cell.angle_gamma   90.00
#
_symmetry.space_group_name_H-M   'P 1'
#
loop_
_entity.id
_entity.type
_entity.pdbx_description
1 polymer ?
#
loop_
_entity_poly.entity_id
_entity_poly.type
_entity_poly.pdbx_seq_one_letter_code
_entity_poly.pdbx_strand_id
1 'polypeptide(L)'
;MSFPKESSSRAQKPLELIHTDVCGPIKPRSLGKSNYFLLFIDDFARKIWVYFLKEKSEVFENFKKFKAQVEKESGLVIKAIRSDRRGEFTSNEFLKYYEDNGIRRQLTVPRSPQQNGVAKRKNRT
;
A
#
# COMPACT_ATOMS: atom_id res chain seq x y z
N MET A 1 6.35 0.13 29.34
CA MET A 1 5.45 0.87 28.42
C MET A 1 4.47 -0.12 27.81
N SER A 2 3.24 -0.18 28.33
CA SER A 2 2.16 -0.95 27.72
C SER A 2 1.62 -0.13 26.56
N PHE A 3 1.75 -0.64 25.34
CA PHE A 3 1.15 -0.02 24.16
C PHE A 3 -0.38 -0.17 24.24
N PRO A 4 -1.16 0.84 23.82
CA PRO A 4 -2.60 0.67 23.69
C PRO A 4 -2.85 -0.53 22.78
N LYS A 5 -3.68 -1.46 23.25
CA LYS A 5 -4.30 -2.49 22.41
C LYS A 5 -5.29 -1.76 21.51
N GLU A 6 -4.80 -1.00 20.53
CA GLU A 6 -5.67 -0.55 19.45
C GLU A 6 -6.14 -1.81 18.75
N SER A 7 -7.44 -2.09 18.86
CA SER A 7 -8.13 -3.06 18.04
C SER A 7 -7.84 -2.70 16.59
N SER A 8 -6.85 -3.33 15.97
CA SER A 8 -6.71 -3.30 14.51
C SER A 8 -7.88 -4.12 13.96
N SER A 9 -9.07 -3.53 13.96
CA SER A 9 -10.24 -4.17 13.37
C SER A 9 -9.90 -4.44 11.92
N ARG A 10 -9.96 -5.73 11.58
CA ARG A 10 -9.84 -6.17 10.20
C ARG A 10 -10.95 -5.50 9.39
N ALA A 11 -10.64 -5.10 8.16
CA ALA A 11 -11.66 -4.71 7.19
C ALA A 11 -12.76 -5.77 7.14
N GLN A 12 -14.01 -5.33 7.04
CA GLN A 12 -15.18 -6.20 6.98
C GLN A 12 -15.63 -6.44 5.54
N LYS A 13 -15.19 -5.59 4.61
CA LYS A 13 -15.48 -5.71 3.17
C LYS A 13 -14.22 -5.48 2.33
N PRO A 14 -14.16 -6.02 1.10
CA PRO A 14 -13.09 -5.71 0.16
C PRO A 14 -12.98 -4.19 -0.06
N LEU A 15 -11.76 -3.73 -0.31
CA LEU A 15 -11.36 -2.34 -0.56
C LEU A 15 -11.60 -1.35 0.59
N GLU A 16 -12.07 -1.78 1.76
CA GLU A 16 -12.18 -0.88 2.92
C GLU A 16 -10.81 -0.42 3.43
N LEU A 17 -9.81 -1.30 3.38
CA LEU A 17 -8.44 -1.00 3.76
C LEU A 17 -7.47 -1.75 2.85
N ILE A 18 -6.63 -0.99 2.16
CA ILE A 18 -5.51 -1.52 1.39
C ILE A 18 -4.21 -1.20 2.12
N HIS A 19 -3.43 -2.22 2.45
CA HIS A 19 -2.05 -2.06 2.91
C HIS A 19 -1.13 -1.94 1.71
N THR A 20 -0.15 -1.04 1.77
CA THR A 20 0.83 -0.86 0.72
C THR A 20 2.25 -0.71 1.26
N ASP A 21 3.22 -1.17 0.46
CA ASP A 21 4.64 -1.04 0.75
C ASP A 21 5.43 -1.01 -0.57
N VAL A 22 6.58 -0.32 -0.56
CA VAL A 22 7.54 -0.30 -1.68
C VAL A 22 8.81 -0.98 -1.20
N CYS A 23 9.14 -2.10 -1.82
CA CYS A 23 10.33 -2.87 -1.47
C CYS A 23 11.44 -2.69 -2.53
N GLY A 24 12.68 -2.57 -2.07
CA GLY A 24 13.87 -2.48 -2.92
C GLY A 24 14.93 -1.49 -2.39
N PRO A 25 16.06 -1.30 -3.11
CA PRO A 25 16.36 -1.89 -4.41
C PRO A 25 16.72 -3.38 -4.33
N ILE A 26 16.15 -4.21 -5.22
CA ILE A 26 16.52 -5.63 -5.36
C ILE A 26 17.91 -5.72 -6.00
N LYS A 27 18.82 -6.48 -5.38
CA LYS A 27 20.16 -6.77 -5.89
C LYS A 27 20.38 -8.29 -5.98
N PRO A 28 20.90 -8.82 -7.11
CA PRO A 28 21.16 -8.12 -8.38
C PRO A 28 19.86 -7.68 -9.07
N ARG A 29 19.98 -6.79 -10.07
CA ARG A 29 18.81 -6.31 -10.83
C ARG A 29 18.03 -7.49 -11.40
N SER A 30 16.70 -7.42 -11.36
CA SER A 30 15.85 -8.40 -12.03
C SER A 30 16.11 -8.43 -13.54
N LEU A 31 15.76 -9.53 -14.21
CA LEU A 31 15.92 -9.70 -15.67
C LEU A 31 15.26 -8.56 -16.47
N GLY A 32 14.19 -7.96 -15.93
CA GLY A 32 13.46 -6.81 -16.51
C GLY A 32 13.99 -5.42 -16.12
N LYS A 33 15.18 -5.31 -15.50
CA LYS A 33 15.79 -4.06 -15.00
C LYS A 33 14.95 -3.28 -13.97
N SER A 34 13.96 -3.93 -13.36
CA SER A 34 13.16 -3.32 -12.27
C SER A 34 13.92 -3.45 -10.95
N ASN A 35 14.04 -2.34 -10.23
CA ASN A 35 14.78 -2.27 -8.96
C ASN A 35 13.85 -2.36 -7.76
N TYR A 36 12.56 -2.07 -7.91
CA TYR A 36 11.60 -2.04 -6.81
C TYR A 36 10.36 -2.86 -7.16
N PHE A 37 9.61 -3.25 -6.15
CA PHE A 37 8.23 -3.69 -6.32
C PHE A 37 7.31 -2.97 -5.35
N LEU A 38 6.16 -2.59 -5.87
CA LEU A 38 5.07 -1.96 -5.14
C LEU A 38 4.01 -3.02 -4.85
N LEU A 39 3.66 -3.14 -3.58
CA LEU A 39 2.70 -4.11 -3.09
C LEU A 39 1.41 -3.41 -2.69
N PHE A 40 0.28 -3.99 -3.08
CA PHE A 40 -1.03 -3.68 -2.51
C PHE A 40 -1.64 -4.96 -1.96
N ILE A 41 -2.17 -4.90 -0.73
CA ILE A 41 -2.83 -6.02 -0.09
C ILE A 41 -4.18 -5.56 0.42
N ASP A 42 -5.23 -6.24 -0.01
CA ASP A 42 -6.56 -6.09 0.57
C ASP A 42 -6.61 -6.71 1.96
N ASP A 43 -6.99 -5.93 2.98
CA ASP A 43 -7.01 -6.40 4.36
C ASP A 43 -8.07 -7.48 4.61
N PHE A 44 -9.22 -7.39 3.92
CA PHE A 44 -10.33 -8.34 4.05
C PHE A 44 -10.07 -9.62 3.25
N ALA A 45 -9.95 -9.50 1.93
CA ALA A 45 -9.84 -10.59 0.98
C ALA A 45 -8.45 -11.22 0.92
N ARG A 46 -7.43 -10.55 1.48
CA ARG A 46 -6.02 -10.98 1.41
C ARG A 46 -5.48 -11.07 -0.02
N LYS A 47 -6.19 -10.50 -1.00
CA LYS A 47 -5.75 -10.40 -2.39
C LYS A 47 -4.53 -9.49 -2.47
N ILE A 48 -3.55 -9.89 -3.26
CA ILE A 48 -2.26 -9.21 -3.40
C ILE A 48 -2.09 -8.79 -4.84
N TRP A 49 -1.68 -7.55 -5.05
CA TRP A 49 -1.25 -7.04 -6.35
C TRP A 49 0.20 -6.57 -6.24
N VAL A 50 1.01 -6.95 -7.22
CA VAL A 50 2.44 -6.64 -7.29
C VAL A 50 2.70 -5.90 -8.59
N TYR A 51 3.35 -4.74 -8.49
CA TYR A 51 3.79 -3.94 -9.63
C TYR A 51 5.31 -3.81 -9.57
N PHE A 52 6.00 -4.15 -10.67
CA PHE A 52 7.45 -3.99 -10.77
C PHE A 52 7.79 -2.57 -11.24
N LEU A 53 8.69 -1.90 -10.53
CA LEU A 53 9.09 -0.52 -10.79
C LEU A 53 10.59 -0.45 -11.08
N LYS A 54 10.97 0.38 -12.06
CA LYS A 54 12.36 0.76 -12.30
C LYS A 54 12.79 1.82 -11.29
N GLU A 55 11.90 2.75 -10.95
CA GLU A 55 12.13 3.87 -10.05
C GLU A 55 10.97 4.08 -9.07
N LYS A 56 11.25 4.71 -7.92
CA LYS A 56 10.23 5.02 -6.90
C LYS A 56 9.26 6.13 -7.35
N SER A 57 9.67 6.96 -8.31
CA SER A 57 8.82 7.98 -8.95
C SER A 57 7.59 7.37 -9.63
N GLU A 58 7.65 6.11 -10.05
CA GLU A 58 6.56 5.40 -10.73
C GLU A 58 5.42 4.96 -9.79
N VAL A 59 5.58 5.11 -8.46
CA VAL A 59 4.62 4.64 -7.46
C VAL A 59 3.25 5.30 -7.62
N PHE A 60 3.22 6.62 -7.87
CA PHE A 60 1.96 7.37 -7.97
C PHE A 60 1.13 6.95 -9.17
N GLU A 61 1.74 6.85 -10.35
CA GLU A 61 1.05 6.43 -11.57
C GLU A 61 0.56 4.98 -11.49
N ASN A 62 1.34 4.08 -10.88
CA ASN A 62 0.90 2.71 -10.64
C ASN A 62 -0.24 2.64 -9.62
N PHE A 63 -0.25 3.50 -8.60
CA PHE A 63 -1.37 3.58 -7.66
C PHE A 63 -2.68 4.00 -8.35
N LYS A 64 -2.67 5.00 -9.24
CA LYS A 64 -3.85 5.41 -10.00
C LYS A 64 -4.41 4.26 -10.85
N LYS A 65 -3.52 3.55 -11.55
CA LYS A 65 -3.88 2.37 -12.36
C LYS A 65 -4.49 1.27 -11.49
N PHE A 66 -3.86 0.97 -10.37
CA PHE A 66 -4.35 -0.01 -9.40
C PHE A 66 -5.77 0.34 -8.93
N LYS A 67 -6.00 1.57 -8.43
CA LYS A 67 -7.32 2.03 -7.97
C LYS A 67 -8.37 1.86 -9.06
N ALA A 68 -8.12 2.40 -10.25
CA ALA A 68 -9.08 2.33 -11.36
C ALA A 68 -9.43 0.88 -11.72
N GLN A 69 -8.43 0.00 -11.76
CA GLN A 69 -8.64 -1.41 -12.06
C GLN A 69 -9.49 -2.12 -11.00
N VAL A 70 -9.09 -2.07 -9.72
CA VAL A 70 -9.76 -2.86 -8.68
C VAL A 70 -11.16 -2.36 -8.38
N GLU A 71 -11.41 -1.07 -8.50
CA GLU A 71 -12.74 -0.50 -8.32
C GLU A 71 -13.66 -0.86 -9.49
N LYS A 72 -13.14 -0.83 -10.72
CA LYS A 72 -13.92 -1.22 -11.91
C LYS A 72 -14.26 -2.70 -11.91
N GLU A 73 -13.32 -3.57 -11.52
CA GLU A 73 -13.52 -5.02 -11.45
C GLU A 73 -14.52 -5.42 -10.35
N SER A 74 -14.50 -4.73 -9.21
CA SER A 74 -15.30 -5.11 -8.04
C SER A 74 -16.64 -4.36 -7.92
N GLY A 75 -16.77 -3.19 -8.55
CA GLY A 75 -17.87 -2.26 -8.29
C GLY A 75 -17.80 -1.59 -6.92
N LEU A 76 -16.72 -1.78 -6.17
CA LEU A 76 -16.47 -1.19 -4.85
C LEU A 76 -15.46 -0.05 -4.98
N VAL A 77 -15.31 0.76 -3.92
CA VAL A 77 -14.34 1.87 -3.90
C VAL A 77 -13.36 1.73 -2.75
N ILE A 78 -12.11 2.13 -2.97
CA ILE A 78 -11.08 2.13 -1.93
C ILE A 78 -11.43 3.17 -0.87
N LYS A 79 -11.59 2.75 0.39
CA LYS A 79 -11.95 3.67 1.49
C LYS A 79 -10.74 4.20 2.26
N ALA A 80 -9.70 3.38 2.40
CA ALA A 80 -8.50 3.77 3.11
C ALA A 80 -7.24 3.08 2.56
N ILE A 81 -6.13 3.82 2.61
CA ILE A 81 -4.79 3.31 2.28
C ILE A 81 -3.94 3.38 3.54
N ARG A 82 -3.26 2.27 3.85
CA ARG A 82 -2.25 2.21 4.90
C ARG A 82 -0.87 1.98 4.32
N SER A 83 0.00 2.96 4.48
CA SER A 83 1.41 2.87 4.09
C SER A 83 2.33 3.00 5.31
N ASP A 84 3.61 2.66 5.13
CA ASP A 84 4.61 3.15 6.06
C ASP A 84 4.91 4.64 5.83
N ARG A 85 5.54 5.30 6.80
CA ARG A 85 5.88 6.73 6.71
C ARG A 85 7.05 7.03 5.77
N ARG A 86 7.35 6.15 4.81
CA ARG A 86 8.35 6.45 3.80
C ARG A 86 7.75 7.44 2.79
N GLY A 87 8.61 8.29 2.24
CA GLY A 87 8.22 9.50 1.51
C GLY A 87 7.44 9.25 0.20
N GLU A 88 7.43 8.02 -0.30
CA GLU A 88 6.83 7.65 -1.58
C GLU A 88 5.30 7.84 -1.62
N PHE A 89 4.64 7.84 -0.46
CA PHE A 89 3.18 8.04 -0.32
C PHE A 89 2.81 9.36 0.38
N THR A 90 3.77 10.27 0.56
CA THR A 90 3.57 11.54 1.28
C THR A 90 3.78 12.77 0.41
N SER A 91 3.95 12.62 -0.91
CA SER A 91 4.04 13.77 -1.81
C SER A 91 2.73 14.57 -1.81
N ASN A 92 2.82 15.86 -2.15
CA ASN A 92 1.66 16.74 -2.26
C ASN A 92 0.65 16.23 -3.30
N GLU A 93 1.14 15.60 -4.38
CA GLU A 93 0.30 14.99 -5.40
C GLU A 93 -0.53 13.83 -4.84
N PHE A 94 0.08 12.97 -4.01
CA PHE A 94 -0.64 11.91 -3.32
C PHE A 94 -1.68 12.45 -2.35
N LEU A 95 -1.31 13.48 -1.56
CA LEU A 95 -2.22 14.12 -0.62
C LEU A 95 -3.46 14.68 -1.32
N LYS A 96 -3.25 15.49 -2.36
CA LYS A 96 -4.34 16.06 -3.16
C LYS A 96 -5.19 14.96 -3.79
N TYR A 97 -4.55 13.93 -4.35
CA TYR A 97 -5.28 12.81 -4.96
C TYR A 97 -6.14 12.05 -3.95
N TYR A 98 -5.66 11.83 -2.72
CA TYR A 98 -6.46 11.19 -1.68
C TYR A 98 -7.66 12.04 -1.28
N GLU A 99 -7.49 13.36 -1.16
CA GLU A 99 -8.56 14.31 -0.85
C GLU A 99 -9.62 14.33 -1.96
N ASP A 100 -9.19 14.51 -3.21
CA ASP A 100 -10.06 14.55 -4.39
C ASP A 100 -10.88 13.26 -4.58
N ASN A 101 -10.36 12.12 -4.09
CA ASN A 101 -11.02 10.82 -4.20
C ASN A 101 -11.68 10.34 -2.89
N GLY A 102 -11.65 11.15 -1.82
CA GLY A 102 -12.21 10.78 -0.52
C GLY A 102 -11.55 9.57 0.15
N ILE A 103 -10.27 9.30 -0.15
CA ILE A 103 -9.51 8.17 0.41
C ILE A 103 -8.89 8.58 1.74
N ARG A 104 -9.17 7.80 2.80
CA ARG A 104 -8.54 8.02 4.11
C ARG A 104 -7.10 7.50 4.12
N ARG A 105 -6.15 8.36 4.45
CA ARG A 105 -4.74 7.97 4.62
C ARG A 105 -4.46 7.51 6.05
N GLN A 106 -3.87 6.34 6.21
CA GLN A 106 -3.38 5.81 7.48
C GLN A 106 -1.87 5.62 7.41
N LEU A 107 -1.13 6.33 8.25
CA LEU A 107 0.33 6.20 8.33
C LEU A 107 0.71 5.33 9.53
N THR A 108 1.41 4.22 9.28
CA THR A 108 1.90 3.37 10.39
C THR A 108 2.99 4.07 11.19
N VAL A 109 3.05 3.81 12.49
CA VAL A 109 4.03 4.45 13.38
C VAL A 109 5.43 3.86 13.08
N PRO A 110 6.48 4.69 12.95
CA PRO A 110 7.85 4.19 12.84
C PRO A 110 8.15 3.32 14.06
N ARG A 111 8.58 2.08 13.84
CA ARG A 111 8.86 1.04 14.86
C ARG A 111 7.66 0.26 15.41
N SER A 112 6.48 0.27 14.77
CA SER A 112 5.50 -0.82 14.94
C SER A 112 5.38 -1.65 13.66
N PRO A 113 6.26 -2.65 13.45
CA PRO A 113 6.17 -3.56 12.32
C PRO A 113 4.85 -4.32 12.28
N GLN A 114 4.09 -4.40 13.39
CA GLN A 114 2.81 -5.10 13.43
C GLN A 114 1.73 -4.39 12.60
N GLN A 115 1.73 -3.04 12.56
CA GLN A 115 0.67 -2.26 11.89
C GLN A 115 0.69 -2.34 10.36
N ASN A 116 1.89 -2.44 9.76
CA ASN A 116 2.09 -2.81 8.35
C ASN A 116 2.62 -4.26 8.23
N GLY A 117 2.38 -5.07 9.27
CA GLY A 117 2.94 -6.41 9.38
C GLY A 117 2.40 -7.35 8.32
N VAL A 118 1.26 -7.02 7.73
CA VAL A 118 0.65 -7.72 6.61
C VAL A 118 1.53 -7.60 5.36
N ALA A 119 1.86 -6.37 4.92
CA ALA A 119 2.74 -6.16 3.77
C ALA A 119 4.17 -6.63 4.05
N LYS A 120 4.72 -6.28 5.22
CA LYS A 120 6.10 -6.65 5.59
C LYS A 120 6.34 -8.16 5.68
N ARG A 121 5.37 -8.95 6.17
CA ARG A 121 5.48 -10.42 6.19
C ARG A 121 5.48 -11.00 4.77
N LYS A 122 4.66 -10.44 3.88
CA LYS A 122 4.60 -10.88 2.48
C LYS A 122 5.84 -10.50 1.69
N ASN A 123 6.52 -9.40 2.02
CA ASN A 123 7.82 -9.06 1.44
C ASN A 123 8.96 -10.04 1.80
N ARG A 124 8.76 -10.94 2.78
CA ARG A 124 9.78 -11.90 3.26
C ARG A 124 9.53 -13.35 2.83
N THR A 125 8.39 -13.62 2.20
CA THR A 125 8.00 -14.98 1.76
C THR A 125 8.00 -15.01 0.25
#